data_AF-A0A1H6W1B7-F1
#
_entry.id   AF-A0A1H6W1B7-F1
#
_cell.length_a   1.000
_cell.length_b   1.000
_cell.length_c   1.000
_cell.angle_alpha   90.00
_cell.angle_beta   90.00
_cell.angle_gamma   90.00
#
_symmetry.space_group_name_H-M   'P 1'
#
loop_
_entity.id
_entity.type
_entity.pdbx_description
1 polymer ?
#
loop_
_entity_poly.entity_id
_entity_poly.type
_entity_poly.pdbx_seq_one_letter_code
_entity_poly.pdbx_strand_id
1 'polypeptide(L)'
;MQFLPEFIVAIIIAAVHLLISFNLKLPDKHKNKFRLYSIVISLAFIIFLGAFSFSSLISSDQGVNIYFNGLSALYFGLVVPLAIALVWRFYIWIVQADIQPTALKYIIMIIFFSILVGLLYVGYSLYILFFYGFAP
;
A
#
# COMPACT_ATOMS: atom_id res chain seq x y z
N MET A 1 25.35 -10.87 2.52
CA MET A 1 24.68 -10.65 1.23
C MET A 1 23.17 -10.84 1.40
N GLN A 2 22.51 -9.98 2.19
CA GLN A 2 21.05 -10.00 2.44
C GLN A 2 20.27 -8.99 1.59
N PHE A 3 20.95 -8.21 0.75
CA PHE A 3 20.41 -7.06 0.01
C PHE A 3 19.53 -7.40 -1.21
N LEU A 4 19.77 -8.56 -1.85
CA LEU A 4 19.03 -8.93 -3.07
C LEU A 4 17.54 -9.21 -2.81
N PRO A 5 17.18 -10.00 -1.77
CA PRO A 5 15.78 -10.33 -1.48
C PRO A 5 14.89 -9.13 -1.19
N GLU A 6 15.32 -8.17 -0.37
CA GLU A 6 14.52 -7.00 0.00
C GLU A 6 14.20 -6.11 -1.19
N PHE A 7 15.23 -5.82 -1.99
CA PHE A 7 15.07 -4.96 -3.15
C PHE A 7 14.16 -5.60 -4.20
N ILE A 8 14.27 -6.92 -4.39
CA ILE A 8 13.35 -7.68 -5.24
C ILE A 8 11.92 -7.59 -4.70
N VAL A 9 11.70 -7.80 -3.40
CA VAL A 9 10.37 -7.70 -2.79
C VAL A 9 9.81 -6.28 -2.89
N ALA A 10 10.64 -5.25 -2.74
CA ALA A 10 10.24 -3.87 -2.93
C ALA A 10 9.73 -3.60 -4.35
N ILE A 11 10.45 -4.11 -5.36
CA ILE A 11 10.05 -4.03 -6.77
C ILE A 11 8.72 -4.76 -6.98
N ILE A 12 8.55 -5.96 -6.40
CA ILE A 12 7.31 -6.72 -6.51
C ILE A 12 6.13 -5.94 -5.90
N ILE A 13 6.28 -5.39 -4.69
CA ILE A 13 5.25 -4.59 -4.04
C ILE A 13 4.91 -3.35 -4.89
N ALA A 14 5.92 -2.64 -5.39
CA ALA A 14 5.73 -1.48 -6.27
C ALA A 14 5.00 -1.86 -7.57
N ALA A 15 5.39 -2.98 -8.20
CA ALA A 15 4.76 -3.46 -9.43
C ALA A 15 3.29 -3.84 -9.20
N VAL A 16 3.00 -4.57 -8.10
CA VAL A 16 1.62 -4.92 -7.72
C VAL A 16 0.80 -3.66 -7.44
N HIS A 17 1.36 -2.72 -6.67
CA HIS A 17 0.69 -1.45 -6.35
C HIS A 17 0.35 -0.66 -7.63
N LEU A 18 1.28 -0.56 -8.57
CA LEU A 18 1.05 0.10 -9.86
C LEU A 18 0.03 -0.66 -10.71
N LEU A 19 0.11 -1.98 -10.77
CA LEU A 19 -0.81 -2.82 -11.53
C LEU A 19 -2.25 -2.59 -11.03
N ILE A 20 -2.49 -2.63 -9.72
CA ILE A 20 -3.81 -2.37 -9.15
C ILE A 20 -4.22 -0.93 -9.44
N SER A 21 -3.33 0.05 -9.21
CA SER A 21 -3.62 1.47 -9.38
C SER A 21 -4.01 1.84 -10.83
N PHE A 22 -3.39 1.19 -11.82
CA PHE A 22 -3.62 1.46 -13.23
C PHE A 22 -4.87 0.76 -13.76
N ASN A 23 -5.18 -0.43 -13.24
CA ASN A 23 -6.38 -1.19 -13.58
C ASN A 23 -7.62 -0.71 -12.83
N LEU A 24 -7.45 0.05 -11.74
CA LEU A 24 -8.57 0.71 -11.08
C LEU A 24 -9.19 1.68 -12.08
N LYS A 25 -10.40 1.36 -12.56
CA LYS A 25 -11.20 2.33 -13.29
C LYS A 25 -11.36 3.49 -12.31
N LEU A 26 -11.10 4.74 -12.65
CA LEU A 26 -11.43 5.91 -11.83
C LEU A 26 -12.05 6.97 -12.75
N PRO A 27 -12.87 7.90 -12.24
CA PRO A 27 -13.32 9.05 -13.04
C PRO A 27 -12.11 9.83 -13.58
N ASP A 28 -12.19 10.31 -14.82
CA ASP A 28 -11.03 10.91 -15.51
C ASP A 28 -10.41 12.10 -14.76
N LYS A 29 -11.24 12.86 -14.02
CA LYS A 29 -10.80 13.95 -13.13
C LYS A 29 -9.76 13.53 -12.09
N HIS A 30 -9.84 12.30 -11.58
CA HIS A 30 -8.98 11.78 -10.49
C HIS A 30 -7.99 10.72 -10.97
N LYS A 31 -8.27 10.04 -12.07
CA LYS A 31 -7.49 8.93 -12.63
C LYS A 31 -6.01 9.27 -12.83
N ASN A 32 -5.71 10.37 -13.52
CA ASN A 32 -4.32 10.74 -13.81
C ASN A 32 -3.57 11.19 -12.56
N LYS A 33 -4.26 11.92 -11.65
CA LYS A 33 -3.67 12.35 -10.38
C LYS A 33 -3.32 11.15 -9.50
N PHE A 34 -4.22 10.17 -9.41
CA PHE A 34 -4.00 8.94 -8.66
C PHE A 34 -2.87 8.10 -9.26
N ARG A 35 -2.83 7.93 -10.59
CA ARG A 35 -1.73 7.20 -11.25
C ARG A 35 -0.37 7.86 -11.06
N LEU A 36 -0.30 9.19 -11.17
CA LEU A 36 0.94 9.93 -10.93
C LEU A 36 1.38 9.78 -9.47
N TYR A 37 0.44 9.94 -8.52
CA TYR A 37 0.70 9.67 -7.10
C TYR A 37 1.26 8.26 -6.91
N SER A 38 0.63 7.25 -7.51
CA SER A 38 1.06 5.85 -7.40
C SER A 38 2.47 5.62 -7.93
N ILE A 39 2.83 6.25 -9.05
CA ILE A 39 4.20 6.21 -9.58
C ILE A 39 5.17 6.85 -8.58
N VAL A 40 4.87 8.05 -8.10
CA VAL A 40 5.75 8.81 -7.22
C VAL A 40 5.99 8.06 -5.91
N ILE A 41 4.94 7.56 -5.26
CA ILE A 41 5.09 6.86 -3.98
C ILE A 41 5.80 5.50 -4.14
N SER A 42 5.57 4.79 -5.24
CA SER A 42 6.28 3.54 -5.54
C SER A 42 7.76 3.78 -5.82
N LEU A 43 8.11 4.84 -6.55
CA LEU A 43 9.51 5.24 -6.74
C LEU A 43 10.15 5.68 -5.43
N ALA A 44 9.45 6.46 -4.62
CA ALA A 44 9.93 6.87 -3.30
C ALA A 44 10.23 5.67 -2.40
N PHE A 45 9.37 4.64 -2.43
CA PHE A 45 9.58 3.40 -1.69
C PHE A 45 10.85 2.65 -2.13
N ILE A 46 11.06 2.49 -3.44
CA ILE A 46 12.25 1.84 -3.99
C ILE A 46 13.52 2.64 -3.65
N ILE A 47 13.49 3.97 -3.85
CA ILE A 47 14.63 4.84 -3.55
C ILE A 47 14.95 4.83 -2.06
N PHE A 48 13.93 4.84 -1.19
CA PHE A 48 14.11 4.78 0.26
C PHE A 48 14.87 3.52 0.67
N LEU A 49 14.41 2.34 0.22
CA LEU A 49 15.09 1.07 0.52
C LEU A 49 16.49 1.00 -0.08
N GLY A 50 16.67 1.50 -1.31
CA GLY A 50 17.98 1.61 -1.94
C GLY A 50 18.93 2.50 -1.12
N ALA A 51 18.50 3.68 -0.73
CA ALA A 51 19.32 4.63 0.04
C ALA A 51 19.72 4.07 1.41
N PHE A 52 18.81 3.41 2.12
CA PHE A 52 19.13 2.74 3.38
C PHE A 52 20.00 1.50 3.20
N SER A 53 20.06 0.90 2.02
CA SER A 53 20.96 -0.23 1.75
C SER A 53 22.44 0.19 1.59
N PHE A 54 22.72 1.46 1.25
CA PHE A 54 24.08 1.97 0.97
C PHE A 54 24.59 2.99 2.00
N SER A 55 23.83 3.26 3.05
CA SER A 55 24.13 4.30 4.04
C SER A 55 25.04 3.79 5.16
N SER A 56 26.09 4.52 5.53
CA SER A 56 26.89 4.20 6.72
C SER A 56 26.25 4.65 8.04
N LEU A 57 25.09 5.33 8.01
CA LEU A 57 24.30 5.74 9.20
C LEU A 57 23.50 4.59 9.83
N ILE A 58 23.54 3.43 9.19
CA ILE A 58 22.80 2.19 9.48
C ILE A 58 23.00 1.70 10.93
N SER A 59 24.21 1.80 11.48
CA SER A 59 24.57 1.15 12.76
C SER A 59 24.24 1.94 14.04
N SER A 60 23.40 2.97 13.95
CA SER A 60 22.96 3.76 15.12
C SER A 60 21.49 3.52 15.44
N ASP A 61 21.10 3.54 16.73
CA ASP A 61 19.69 3.46 17.15
C ASP A 61 18.80 4.49 16.43
N GLN A 62 19.36 5.64 16.07
CA GLN A 62 18.67 6.66 15.27
C GLN A 62 18.43 6.21 13.83
N GLY A 63 19.40 5.55 13.19
CA GLY A 63 19.28 4.99 11.85
C GLY A 63 18.18 3.93 11.75
N VAL A 64 18.13 3.01 12.72
CA VAL A 64 17.09 1.97 12.82
C VAL A 64 15.70 2.60 13.01
N ASN A 65 15.58 3.60 13.87
CA ASN A 65 14.31 4.30 14.10
C ASN A 65 13.80 5.03 12.83
N ILE A 66 14.69 5.73 12.11
CA ILE A 66 14.32 6.39 10.84
C ILE A 66 13.90 5.37 9.79
N TYR A 67 14.59 4.22 9.73
CA TYR A 67 14.24 3.13 8.81
C TYR A 67 12.81 2.62 9.03
N PHE A 68 12.45 2.26 10.26
CA PHE A 68 11.12 1.74 10.57
C PHE A 68 10.00 2.79 10.46
N ASN A 69 10.26 4.03 10.87
CA ASN A 69 9.27 5.11 10.70
C ASN A 69 9.06 5.44 9.21
N GLY A 70 10.14 5.45 8.42
CA GLY A 70 10.06 5.66 6.98
C GLY A 70 9.32 4.52 6.27
N LEU A 71 9.62 3.26 6.61
CA LEU A 71 8.87 2.09 6.15
C LEU A 71 7.38 2.22 6.46
N SER A 72 7.05 2.58 7.70
CA SER A 72 5.66 2.76 8.12
C SER A 72 4.97 3.85 7.31
N ALA A 73 5.61 5.01 7.15
CA ALA A 73 5.08 6.12 6.35
C ALA A 73 4.86 5.73 4.89
N LEU A 74 5.79 4.97 4.30
CA LEU A 74 5.69 4.49 2.92
C LEU A 74 4.59 3.44 2.76
N TYR A 75 4.43 2.53 3.73
CA TYR A 75 3.29 1.60 3.76
C TYR A 75 1.97 2.36 3.76
N PHE A 76 1.80 3.33 4.67
CA PHE A 76 0.57 4.13 4.70
C PHE A 76 0.38 4.91 3.38
N GLY A 77 1.46 5.47 2.83
CA GLY A 77 1.43 6.17 1.55
C GLY A 77 1.02 5.30 0.36
N LEU A 78 1.47 4.04 0.32
CA LEU A 78 1.10 3.08 -0.72
C LEU A 78 -0.34 2.57 -0.53
N VAL A 79 -0.65 2.13 0.69
CA VAL A 79 -1.81 1.26 0.91
C VAL A 79 -3.07 2.06 1.24
N VAL A 80 -2.99 3.15 2.01
CA VAL A 80 -4.20 3.90 2.41
C VAL A 80 -4.89 4.58 1.24
N PRO A 81 -4.21 5.36 0.37
CA PRO A 81 -4.86 5.95 -0.79
C PRO A 81 -5.46 4.90 -1.73
N LEU A 82 -4.79 3.75 -1.88
CA LEU A 82 -5.30 2.63 -2.66
C LEU A 82 -6.56 2.02 -2.03
N ALA A 83 -6.56 1.81 -0.72
CA ALA A 83 -7.72 1.31 0.02
C ALA A 83 -8.91 2.28 -0.10
N ILE A 84 -8.69 3.58 0.02
CA ILE A 84 -9.72 4.60 -0.17
C ILE A 84 -10.29 4.52 -1.60
N ALA A 85 -9.44 4.40 -2.61
CA ALA A 85 -9.86 4.29 -4.00
C ALA A 85 -10.68 3.00 -4.25
N LEU A 86 -10.31 1.88 -3.62
CA LEU A 86 -11.04 0.62 -3.67
C LEU A 86 -12.41 0.74 -3.00
N VAL A 87 -12.49 1.32 -1.79
CA VAL A 87 -13.75 1.56 -1.08
C VAL A 87 -14.68 2.44 -1.92
N TRP A 88 -14.16 3.54 -2.46
CA TRP A 88 -14.92 4.44 -3.32
C TRP A 88 -15.51 3.70 -4.53
N ARG A 89 -14.70 2.83 -5.15
CA ARG A 89 -15.17 2.06 -6.31
C ARG A 89 -16.17 0.99 -5.97
N PHE A 90 -15.95 0.28 -4.88
CA PHE A 90 -16.88 -0.71 -4.38
C PHE A 90 -18.22 -0.06 -4.02
N TYR A 91 -18.19 1.12 -3.39
CA TYR A 91 -19.37 1.91 -3.07
C TYR A 91 -20.19 2.28 -4.32
N ILE A 92 -19.55 2.82 -5.36
CA ILE A 92 -20.26 3.13 -6.61
C ILE A 92 -20.90 1.87 -7.19
N TRP A 93 -20.17 0.77 -7.21
CA TRP A 93 -20.65 -0.49 -7.77
C TRP A 93 -21.85 -1.05 -7.01
N ILE A 94 -21.80 -1.11 -5.68
CA ILE A 94 -22.88 -1.68 -4.86
C ILE A 94 -24.14 -0.82 -4.86
N VAL A 95 -23.99 0.51 -4.93
CA VAL A 95 -25.14 1.44 -5.03
C VAL A 95 -25.86 1.24 -6.36
N GLN A 96 -25.11 1.10 -7.46
CA GLN A 96 -25.64 0.90 -8.82
C GLN A 96 -26.16 -0.52 -9.07
N ALA A 97 -25.75 -1.51 -8.27
CA ALA A 97 -26.19 -2.88 -8.41
C ALA A 97 -27.68 -3.03 -8.06
N ASP A 98 -28.43 -3.81 -8.85
CA ASP A 98 -29.83 -4.14 -8.57
C ASP A 98 -29.92 -5.29 -7.55
N ILE A 99 -29.64 -4.96 -6.29
CA ILE A 99 -29.66 -5.90 -5.17
C ILE A 99 -30.84 -5.55 -4.27
N GLN A 100 -31.79 -6.48 -4.17
CA GLN A 100 -32.88 -6.42 -3.20
C GLN A 100 -32.75 -7.55 -2.17
N PRO A 101 -33.06 -7.30 -0.88
CA PRO A 101 -33.48 -6.03 -0.29
C PRO A 101 -32.30 -5.05 -0.08
N THR A 102 -32.59 -3.75 0.06
CA THR A 102 -31.57 -2.71 0.30
C THR A 102 -30.69 -2.99 1.53
N ALA A 103 -31.24 -3.66 2.55
CA ALA A 103 -30.48 -4.12 3.72
C ALA A 103 -29.27 -4.99 3.35
N LEU A 104 -29.39 -5.82 2.31
CA LEU A 104 -28.32 -6.69 1.84
C LEU A 104 -27.13 -5.89 1.28
N LYS A 105 -27.39 -4.74 0.64
CA LYS A 105 -26.32 -3.83 0.17
C LYS A 105 -25.45 -3.33 1.33
N TYR A 106 -26.08 -2.92 2.43
CA TYR A 106 -25.36 -2.46 3.62
C TYR A 106 -24.56 -3.57 4.29
N ILE A 107 -25.13 -4.77 4.39
CA ILE A 107 -24.41 -5.94 4.92
C ILE A 107 -23.15 -6.23 4.08
N ILE A 108 -23.28 -6.24 2.75
CA ILE A 108 -22.15 -6.44 1.85
C ILE A 108 -21.08 -5.35 2.01
N MET A 109 -21.49 -4.08 2.15
CA MET A 109 -20.56 -2.98 2.40
C MET A 109 -19.80 -3.13 3.73
N ILE A 110 -20.50 -3.50 4.81
CA ILE A 110 -19.87 -3.71 6.12
C ILE A 110 -18.89 -4.88 6.05
N ILE A 111 -19.26 -5.99 5.41
CA ILE A 111 -18.37 -7.14 5.23
C ILE A 111 -17.12 -6.73 4.44
N PHE A 112 -17.30 -6.04 3.32
CA PHE A 112 -16.18 -5.57 2.50
C PHE A 112 -15.24 -4.67 3.30
N PHE A 113 -15.78 -3.71 4.05
CA PHE A 113 -14.98 -2.79 4.87
C PHE A 113 -14.23 -3.54 5.98
N SER A 114 -14.89 -4.47 6.68
CA SER A 114 -14.26 -5.29 7.71
C SER A 114 -13.12 -6.15 7.17
N ILE A 115 -13.31 -6.77 6.00
CA ILE A 115 -12.24 -7.54 5.32
C ILE A 115 -11.08 -6.62 4.94
N LEU A 116 -11.37 -5.45 4.37
CA LEU A 116 -10.34 -4.50 3.96
C LEU A 116 -9.50 -4.03 5.16
N VAL A 117 -10.13 -3.66 6.27
CA VAL A 117 -9.42 -3.26 7.50
C VAL A 117 -8.56 -4.41 8.05
N GLY A 118 -9.09 -5.64 8.05
CA GLY A 118 -8.33 -6.83 8.42
C GLY A 118 -7.09 -7.02 7.54
N LEU A 119 -7.25 -6.89 6.21
CA LEU A 119 -6.15 -6.97 5.26
C LEU A 119 -5.13 -5.85 5.44
N LEU A 120 -5.55 -4.63 5.78
CA LEU A 120 -4.64 -3.52 6.07
C LEU A 120 -3.77 -3.81 7.30
N TYR A 121 -4.36 -4.36 8.36
CA TYR A 121 -3.66 -4.70 9.59
C TYR A 121 -2.68 -5.86 9.40
N VAL A 122 -3.15 -6.95 8.79
CA VAL A 122 -2.32 -8.13 8.49
C VAL A 122 -1.21 -7.75 7.51
N GLY A 123 -1.53 -7.00 6.47
CA GLY A 123 -0.57 -6.50 5.48
C GLY A 123 0.51 -5.64 6.12
N TYR A 124 0.17 -4.77 7.07
CA TYR A 124 1.13 -3.93 7.78
C TYR A 124 2.04 -4.76 8.65
N SER A 125 1.47 -5.70 9.41
CA SER A 125 2.22 -6.60 10.28
C SER A 125 3.23 -7.42 9.47
N LEU A 126 2.79 -8.02 8.37
CA LEU A 126 3.66 -8.80 7.48
C LEU A 126 4.72 -7.93 6.80
N TYR A 127 4.36 -6.72 6.39
CA TYR A 127 5.29 -5.77 5.79
C TYR A 127 6.41 -5.39 6.77
N ILE A 128 6.06 -4.96 7.99
CA ILE A 128 7.05 -4.62 9.00
C ILE A 128 7.88 -5.85 9.39
N LEU A 129 7.26 -7.01 9.63
CA LEU A 129 7.98 -8.25 9.97
C LEU A 129 8.97 -8.67 8.88
N PHE A 130 8.58 -8.55 7.61
CA PHE A 130 9.45 -8.89 6.49
C PHE A 130 10.68 -7.99 6.50
N PHE A 131 10.49 -6.67 6.57
CA PHE A 131 11.59 -5.71 6.57
C PHE A 131 12.33 -5.59 7.91
N TYR A 132 11.78 -6.14 9.01
CA TYR A 132 12.40 -6.15 10.33
C TYR A 132 13.68 -6.98 10.38
N GLY A 133 13.69 -8.15 9.73
CA GLY A 133 14.87 -9.01 9.64
C GLY A 133 16.02 -8.42 8.81
N PHE A 134 15.78 -7.25 8.21
CA PHE A 134 16.69 -6.51 7.37
C PHE A 134 16.95 -5.09 7.89
N ALA A 135 16.54 -4.83 9.14
CA ALA A 135 16.90 -3.59 9.79
C ALA A 135 18.44 -3.44 9.81
N PRO A 136 18.92 -2.22 9.49
CA PRO A 136 20.30 -1.79 9.66
C PRO A 136 21.03 -2.26 10.94
#